data_AF-A0A4Q0J1S6-F1
#
_entry.id   AF-A0A4Q0J1S6-F1
#
_cell.length_a   1.000
_cell.length_b   1.000
_cell.length_c   1.000
_cell.angle_alpha   90.00
_cell.angle_beta   90.00
_cell.angle_gamma   90.00
#
_symmetry.space_group_name_H-M   'P 1'
#
loop_
_entity.id
_entity.type
_entity.pdbx_description
1 polymer ?
#
loop_
_entity_poly.entity_id
_entity_poly.type
_entity_poly.pdbx_seq_one_letter_code
_entity_poly.pdbx_strand_id
1 'polypeptide(L)'
;MNVLAILKDFTFRCKSVFENTTTKMSKRFLNWLILTIRTVALIPGKVNFTRLSRYGGRTAKTFASNFKTSVDWMKVNIGMAQDCFGPADDMAVAIDPSFISKSGRLTYGIGRFWSGVAQRVKRGLEIMAIGAISLSKHTCVMLGAVQ
;
A
#
# COMPACT_ATOMS: atom_id res chain seq x y z
N MET A 1 20.35 9.57 15.79
CA MET A 1 19.48 10.04 14.67
C MET A 1 18.11 10.37 15.25
N ASN A 2 17.60 11.59 15.05
CA ASN A 2 16.34 12.04 15.69
C ASN A 2 15.12 11.44 14.94
N VAL A 3 14.26 10.70 15.64
CA VAL A 3 13.04 10.08 15.07
C VAL A 3 12.15 11.10 14.36
N LEU A 4 12.08 12.33 14.88
CA LEU A 4 11.31 13.41 14.25
C LEU A 4 11.92 13.85 12.92
N ALA A 5 13.24 13.80 12.77
CA ALA A 5 13.91 14.14 11.52
C ALA A 5 13.64 13.08 10.45
N ILE A 6 13.73 11.79 10.82
CA ILE A 6 13.40 10.66 9.92
C ILE A 6 11.94 10.76 9.44
N LEU A 7 11.03 11.03 10.36
CA LEU A 7 9.60 11.15 10.05
C LEU A 7 9.32 12.35 9.12
N LYS A 8 10.02 13.46 9.31
CA LYS A 8 9.93 14.63 8.43
C LYS A 8 10.42 14.30 7.02
N ASP A 9 11.59 13.65 6.90
CA ASP A 9 12.15 13.22 5.62
C ASP A 9 11.22 12.23 4.90
N PHE A 10 10.73 11.22 5.62
CA PHE A 10 9.75 10.25 5.09
C PHE A 10 8.50 10.95 4.56
N THR A 11 7.93 11.86 5.35
CA THR A 11 6.72 12.61 4.95
C THR A 11 6.97 13.48 3.72
N PHE A 12 8.14 14.12 3.65
CA PHE A 12 8.54 14.93 2.50
C PHE A 12 8.66 14.10 1.24
N ARG A 13 9.34 12.94 1.30
CA ARG A 13 9.47 12.02 0.17
C ARG A 13 8.12 11.52 -0.33
N CYS A 14 7.23 11.08 0.58
CA CYS A 14 5.89 10.66 0.20
C CYS A 14 5.14 11.78 -0.53
N LYS A 15 5.21 13.01 -0.02
CA LYS A 15 4.54 14.16 -0.64
C LYS A 15 5.06 14.44 -2.04
N SER A 16 6.39 14.46 -2.22
CA SER A 16 7.03 14.70 -3.52
C SER A 16 6.60 13.67 -4.56
N VAL A 17 6.48 12.40 -4.18
CA VAL A 17 6.02 11.33 -5.08
C VAL A 17 4.61 11.64 -5.59
N PHE A 18 3.65 11.87 -4.68
CA PHE A 18 2.27 12.08 -5.11
C PHE A 18 2.04 13.40 -5.86
N GLU A 19 2.81 14.45 -5.57
CA GLU A 19 2.75 15.71 -6.32
C GLU A 19 3.24 15.55 -7.77
N ASN A 20 4.26 14.72 -7.99
CA ASN A 20 4.83 14.49 -9.32
C ASN A 20 4.02 13.48 -10.15
N THR A 21 3.48 12.44 -9.50
CA THR A 21 2.82 11.33 -10.21
C THR A 21 1.31 11.56 -10.40
N THR A 22 0.68 12.48 -9.64
CA THR A 22 -0.78 12.61 -9.59
C THR A 22 -1.29 14.01 -9.90
N THR A 23 -1.52 14.28 -11.19
CA THR A 23 -2.12 15.55 -11.68
C THR A 23 -3.60 15.74 -11.29
N LYS A 24 -4.26 14.76 -10.67
CA LYS A 24 -5.72 14.77 -10.40
C LYS A 24 -6.15 14.76 -8.92
N MET A 25 -5.23 14.63 -7.96
CA MET A 25 -5.63 14.59 -6.55
C MET A 25 -5.89 16.00 -5.99
N SER A 26 -7.03 16.19 -5.31
CA SER A 26 -7.26 17.44 -4.58
C SER A 26 -6.24 17.62 -3.45
N LYS A 27 -5.80 18.86 -3.20
CA LYS A 27 -4.87 19.18 -2.09
C LYS A 27 -5.35 18.66 -0.74
N ARG A 28 -6.68 18.69 -0.52
CA ARG A 28 -7.31 18.16 0.70
C ARG A 28 -7.12 16.64 0.82
N PHE A 29 -7.34 15.90 -0.26
CA PHE A 29 -7.17 14.45 -0.28
C PHE A 29 -5.70 14.07 -0.12
N LEU A 30 -4.80 14.76 -0.82
CA LEU A 30 -3.35 14.53 -0.71
C LEU A 30 -2.85 14.73 0.73
N ASN A 31 -3.25 15.83 1.38
CA ASN A 31 -2.89 16.08 2.79
C ASN A 31 -3.43 14.98 3.72
N TRP A 32 -4.63 14.47 3.46
CA TRP A 32 -5.19 13.34 4.21
C TRP A 32 -4.42 12.04 3.94
N LEU A 33 -4.01 11.78 2.70
CA LEU A 33 -3.28 10.57 2.33
C LEU A 33 -1.91 10.54 3.01
N ILE A 34 -1.17 11.65 2.96
CA ILE A 34 0.13 11.81 3.64
C ILE A 34 -0.01 11.61 5.15
N LEU A 35 -1.04 12.23 5.76
CA LEU A 35 -1.35 12.02 7.18
C LEU A 35 -1.62 10.53 7.48
N THR A 36 -2.36 9.86 6.61
CA THR A 36 -2.71 8.43 6.78
C THR A 36 -1.47 7.56 6.69
N ILE A 37 -0.64 7.72 5.66
CA ILE A 37 0.62 6.97 5.46
C ILE A 37 1.55 7.16 6.66
N ARG A 38 1.74 8.42 7.08
CA ARG A 38 2.52 8.75 8.28
C ARG A 38 1.97 8.06 9.52
N THR A 39 0.66 8.06 9.72
CA THR A 39 0.01 7.45 10.89
C THR A 39 0.17 5.92 10.86
N VAL A 40 0.03 5.29 9.69
CA VAL A 40 0.27 3.84 9.51
C VAL A 40 1.70 3.47 9.90
N ALA A 41 2.69 4.24 9.45
CA ALA A 41 4.10 3.99 9.75
C ALA A 41 4.44 4.10 11.25
N LEU A 42 3.64 4.84 12.02
CA LEU A 42 3.85 5.05 13.46
C LEU A 42 3.07 4.07 14.35
N ILE A 43 2.04 3.39 13.83
CA ILE A 43 1.22 2.48 14.63
C ILE A 43 1.85 1.08 14.63
N PRO A 44 2.29 0.55 15.78
CA PRO A 44 2.74 -0.83 15.86
C PRO A 44 1.56 -1.81 15.76
N GLY A 45 1.74 -2.84 14.93
CA GLY A 45 0.81 -3.96 14.76
C GLY A 45 -0.40 -3.62 13.88
N LYS A 46 -1.57 -4.18 14.23
CA LYS A 46 -2.77 -4.09 13.39
C LYS A 46 -3.29 -2.65 13.29
N VAL A 47 -3.45 -2.16 12.06
CA VAL A 47 -4.07 -0.85 11.77
C VAL A 47 -5.55 -1.04 11.46
N ASN A 48 -6.40 -0.22 12.08
CA ASN A 48 -7.82 -0.12 11.78
C ASN A 48 -8.27 1.35 11.88
N PHE A 49 -9.50 1.67 11.43
CA PHE A 49 -9.97 3.06 11.43
C PHE A 49 -10.05 3.69 12.82
N THR A 50 -10.29 2.90 13.87
CA THR A 50 -10.28 3.39 15.26
C THR A 50 -8.89 3.81 15.70
N ARG A 51 -7.85 3.02 15.37
CA ARG A 51 -6.46 3.34 15.69
C ARG A 51 -5.96 4.51 14.85
N LEU A 52 -6.28 4.55 13.56
CA LEU A 52 -6.01 5.72 12.72
C LEU A 52 -6.68 6.97 13.29
N SER A 53 -7.89 6.85 13.81
CA SER A 53 -8.58 7.96 14.46
C SER A 53 -7.89 8.44 15.72
N ARG A 54 -7.45 7.49 16.57
CA ARG A 54 -6.74 7.76 17.82
C ARG A 54 -5.42 8.51 17.61
N TYR A 55 -4.63 8.13 16.60
CA TYR A 55 -3.28 8.67 16.40
C TYR A 55 -3.20 9.72 15.27
N GLY A 56 -4.17 9.77 14.37
CA GLY A 56 -4.15 10.63 13.18
C GLY A 56 -4.99 11.91 13.28
N GLY A 57 -5.60 12.20 14.43
CA GLY A 57 -6.31 13.47 14.66
C GLY A 57 -7.55 13.70 13.77
N ARG A 58 -8.13 12.64 13.20
CA ARG A 58 -9.36 12.65 12.40
C ARG A 58 -10.31 11.58 12.89
N THR A 59 -11.59 11.68 12.57
CA THR A 59 -12.56 10.63 12.99
C THR A 59 -12.39 9.36 12.16
N ALA A 60 -12.74 8.20 12.74
CA ALA A 60 -12.79 6.94 12.00
C ALA A 60 -13.70 7.02 10.76
N LYS A 61 -14.81 7.77 10.85
CA LYS A 61 -15.72 8.05 9.73
C LYS A 61 -15.02 8.81 8.60
N THR A 62 -14.18 9.79 8.92
CA THR A 62 -13.39 10.54 7.93
C THR A 62 -12.41 9.63 7.20
N PHE A 63 -11.68 8.77 7.91
CA PHE A 63 -10.81 7.78 7.27
C PHE A 63 -11.61 6.85 6.36
N ALA A 64 -12.67 6.22 6.88
CA ALA A 64 -13.50 5.31 6.11
C ALA A 64 -14.10 5.97 4.85
N SER A 65 -14.48 7.25 4.92
CA SER A 65 -15.01 7.99 3.78
C SER A 65 -13.94 8.25 2.71
N ASN A 66 -12.73 8.68 3.11
CA ASN A 66 -11.66 8.98 2.15
C ASN A 66 -11.06 7.71 1.54
N PHE A 67 -11.03 6.57 2.27
CA PHE A 67 -10.63 5.28 1.71
C PHE A 67 -11.59 4.77 0.62
N LYS A 68 -12.81 5.31 0.52
CA LYS A 68 -13.75 5.00 -0.58
C LYS A 68 -13.49 5.82 -1.84
N THR A 69 -12.66 6.86 -1.76
CA THR A 69 -12.33 7.68 -2.93
C THR A 69 -11.57 6.83 -3.94
N SER A 70 -12.05 6.80 -5.19
CA SER A 70 -11.38 6.10 -6.27
C SER A 70 -10.07 6.82 -6.61
N VAL A 71 -8.97 6.07 -6.57
CA VAL A 71 -7.65 6.51 -7.00
C VAL A 71 -7.12 5.44 -7.94
N ASP A 72 -6.53 5.86 -9.05
CA ASP A 72 -5.80 4.98 -9.94
C ASP A 72 -4.42 4.65 -9.31
N TRP A 73 -4.45 3.75 -8.32
CA TRP A 73 -3.25 3.34 -7.60
C TRP A 73 -2.24 2.67 -8.52
N MET A 74 -2.70 1.98 -9.55
CA MET A 74 -1.83 1.33 -10.53
C MET A 74 -1.01 2.37 -11.29
N LYS A 75 -1.62 3.43 -11.79
CA LYS A 75 -0.89 4.52 -12.45
C LYS A 75 0.11 5.20 -11.52
N VAL A 76 -0.28 5.42 -10.26
CA VAL A 76 0.64 6.00 -9.25
C VAL A 76 1.85 5.09 -9.02
N ASN A 77 1.62 3.80 -8.81
CA ASN A 77 2.70 2.85 -8.55
C ASN A 77 3.59 2.60 -9.78
N ILE A 78 3.03 2.64 -11.00
CA ILE A 78 3.81 2.58 -12.24
C ILE A 78 4.72 3.81 -12.36
N GLY A 79 4.20 5.01 -12.09
CA GLY A 79 5.03 6.22 -12.11
C GLY A 79 6.16 6.15 -11.09
N MET A 80 5.89 5.65 -9.88
CA MET A 80 6.92 5.39 -8.87
C MET A 80 7.97 4.37 -9.33
N ALA A 81 7.54 3.31 -10.03
CA ALA A 81 8.45 2.30 -10.58
C ALA A 81 9.35 2.90 -11.66
N GLN A 82 8.79 3.70 -12.58
CA GLN A 82 9.53 4.39 -13.63
C GLN A 82 10.56 5.38 -13.05
N ASP A 83 10.17 6.15 -12.04
CA ASP A 83 11.08 7.07 -11.34
C ASP A 83 12.21 6.30 -10.61
N CYS A 84 11.92 5.14 -10.03
CA CYS A 84 12.93 4.30 -9.37
C CYS A 84 13.89 3.64 -10.36
N PHE A 85 13.39 3.11 -11.48
CA PHE A 85 14.17 2.29 -12.41
C PHE A 85 14.93 3.15 -13.42
N GLY A 86 14.35 4.27 -13.85
CA GLY A 86 14.89 5.12 -14.90
C GLY A 86 14.54 4.59 -16.30
N PRO A 87 14.77 5.39 -17.35
CA PRO A 87 14.21 5.15 -18.69
C PRO A 87 14.87 4.03 -19.49
N ALA A 88 16.07 3.58 -19.11
CA ALA A 88 16.87 2.63 -19.89
C ALA A 88 16.96 1.24 -19.24
N ASP A 89 16.11 0.95 -18.26
CA ASP A 89 16.19 -0.26 -17.44
C ASP A 89 15.19 -1.33 -17.94
N ASP A 90 15.65 -2.58 -17.97
CA ASP A 90 14.81 -3.72 -18.29
C ASP A 90 13.90 -4.06 -17.09
N MET A 91 12.60 -4.14 -17.35
CA MET A 91 11.59 -4.39 -16.33
C MET A 91 10.99 -5.80 -16.48
N ALA A 92 11.01 -6.56 -15.38
CA ALA A 92 10.24 -7.79 -15.25
C ALA A 92 9.01 -7.56 -14.36
N VAL A 93 7.93 -8.31 -14.61
CA VAL A 93 6.75 -8.33 -13.73
C VAL A 93 6.76 -9.61 -12.94
N ALA A 94 6.81 -9.48 -11.61
CA ALA A 94 6.64 -10.60 -10.69
C ALA A 94 5.19 -10.67 -10.22
N ILE A 95 4.66 -11.89 -10.22
CA ILE A 95 3.33 -12.19 -9.72
C ILE A 95 3.47 -13.29 -8.68
N ASP A 96 3.01 -13.03 -7.46
CA ASP A 96 3.08 -13.98 -6.35
C ASP A 96 1.75 -14.04 -5.59
N PRO A 97 0.99 -15.15 -5.67
CA PRO A 97 -0.21 -15.35 -4.87
C PRO A 97 0.14 -15.70 -3.43
N SER A 98 -0.53 -15.04 -2.49
CA SER A 98 -0.31 -15.18 -1.06
C SER A 98 -1.59 -15.53 -0.32
N PHE A 99 -1.50 -16.52 0.58
CA PHE A 99 -2.61 -16.91 1.44
C PHE A 99 -2.80 -15.94 2.62
N ILE A 100 -4.03 -15.44 2.80
CA ILE A 100 -4.44 -14.65 3.97
C ILE A 100 -5.42 -15.47 4.81
N SER A 101 -5.01 -15.79 6.04
CA SER A 101 -5.91 -16.43 7.00
C SER A 101 -7.04 -15.49 7.41
N LYS A 102 -8.28 -15.97 7.38
CA LYS A 102 -9.45 -15.25 7.89
C LYS A 102 -10.34 -16.15 8.75
N SER A 103 -10.83 -15.58 9.85
CA SER A 103 -11.87 -16.18 10.68
C SER A 103 -13.26 -15.70 10.25
N GLY A 104 -14.31 -16.43 10.64
CA GLY A 104 -15.70 -16.11 10.31
C GLY A 104 -16.18 -16.68 8.98
N ARG A 105 -17.44 -16.38 8.64
CA ARG A 105 -18.13 -16.88 7.43
C ARG A 105 -18.68 -15.76 6.53
N LEU A 106 -18.59 -14.51 6.96
CA LEU A 106 -19.20 -13.36 6.28
C LEU A 106 -18.24 -12.59 5.37
N THR A 107 -16.97 -13.02 5.25
CA THR A 107 -16.02 -12.36 4.35
C THR A 107 -16.23 -12.88 2.93
N TYR A 108 -16.54 -11.97 2.01
CA TYR A 108 -16.62 -12.27 0.57
C TYR A 108 -15.29 -12.81 0.05
N GLY A 109 -15.35 -13.73 -0.91
CA GLY A 109 -14.16 -14.34 -1.53
C GLY A 109 -13.47 -15.43 -0.69
N ILE A 110 -14.06 -15.87 0.44
CA ILE A 110 -13.51 -17.00 1.19
C ILE A 110 -13.54 -18.28 0.34
N GLY A 111 -12.37 -18.89 0.18
CA GLY A 111 -12.16 -20.14 -0.53
C GLY A 111 -11.19 -21.06 0.22
N ARG A 112 -10.61 -22.00 -0.53
CA ARG A 112 -9.57 -22.92 -0.07
C ARG A 112 -8.33 -22.72 -0.95
N PHE A 113 -7.25 -22.22 -0.36
CA PHE A 113 -6.03 -21.85 -1.09
C PHE A 113 -4.81 -22.48 -0.42
N TRP A 114 -3.73 -22.67 -1.19
CA TRP A 114 -2.48 -23.23 -0.66
C TRP A 114 -1.82 -22.26 0.32
N SER A 115 -1.53 -22.73 1.54
CA SER A 115 -0.77 -21.95 2.52
C SER A 115 0.66 -22.48 2.57
N GLY A 116 1.63 -21.71 2.07
CA GLY A 116 3.05 -22.07 2.12
C GLY A 116 3.55 -22.29 3.56
N VAL A 117 3.08 -21.52 4.53
CA VAL A 117 3.46 -21.72 5.94
C VAL A 117 2.93 -23.04 6.51
N ALA A 118 1.73 -23.45 6.10
CA ALA A 118 1.12 -24.69 6.61
C ALA A 118 1.38 -25.92 5.74
N GLN A 119 2.02 -25.74 4.57
CA GLN A 119 2.27 -26.76 3.56
C GLN A 119 1.01 -27.57 3.19
N ARG A 120 -0.14 -26.89 3.17
CA ARG A 120 -1.43 -27.50 2.80
C ARG A 120 -2.45 -26.45 2.38
N VAL A 121 -3.49 -26.91 1.70
CA VAL A 121 -4.67 -26.10 1.39
C VAL A 121 -5.42 -25.74 2.68
N LYS A 122 -5.69 -24.45 2.88
CA LYS A 122 -6.42 -23.91 4.04
C LYS A 122 -7.56 -23.02 3.60
N ARG A 123 -8.60 -22.95 4.43
CA ARG A 123 -9.70 -22.00 4.27
C ARG A 123 -9.21 -20.58 4.56
N GLY A 124 -9.43 -19.64 3.65
CA GLY A 124 -9.01 -18.24 3.78
C GLY A 124 -9.27 -17.44 2.52
N LEU A 125 -8.47 -16.40 2.32
CA LEU A 125 -8.43 -15.60 1.10
C LEU A 125 -7.09 -15.82 0.40
N GLU A 126 -7.05 -15.53 -0.89
CA GLU A 126 -5.83 -15.38 -1.66
C GLU A 126 -5.70 -13.91 -2.05
N ILE A 127 -4.46 -13.41 -2.11
CA ILE A 127 -4.16 -12.12 -2.69
C ILE A 127 -3.00 -12.29 -3.66
N MET A 128 -3.19 -11.89 -4.90
CA MET A 128 -2.18 -11.90 -5.93
C MET A 128 -1.42 -10.57 -5.89
N ALA A 129 -0.16 -10.63 -5.45
CA ALA A 129 0.76 -9.51 -5.44
C ALA A 129 1.36 -9.34 -6.84
N ILE A 130 1.32 -8.13 -7.40
CA ILE A 130 1.96 -7.76 -8.68
C ILE A 130 3.05 -6.72 -8.42
N GLY A 131 4.31 -7.07 -8.71
CA GLY A 131 5.47 -6.19 -8.54
C GLY A 131 6.20 -5.96 -9.86
N ALA A 132 6.73 -4.76 -10.05
CA ALA A 132 7.68 -4.46 -11.11
C ALA A 132 9.09 -4.61 -10.54
N ILE A 133 9.97 -5.28 -11.27
CA ILE A 133 11.35 -5.54 -10.88
C ILE A 133 12.28 -4.92 -11.92
N SER A 134 13.21 -4.10 -11.45
CA SER A 134 14.37 -3.66 -12.21
C SER A 134 15.43 -4.76 -12.20
N LEU A 135 15.83 -5.23 -13.39
CA LEU A 135 16.87 -6.24 -13.51
C LEU A 135 18.26 -5.69 -13.22
N SER A 136 18.54 -4.44 -13.60
CA SER A 136 19.86 -3.84 -13.37
C SER A 136 20.09 -3.39 -11.92
N LYS A 137 19.06 -2.84 -11.26
CA LYS A 137 19.18 -2.32 -9.89
C LYS A 137 18.84 -3.35 -8.82
N HIS A 138 18.29 -4.50 -9.21
CA HIS A 138 17.77 -5.52 -8.30
C HIS A 138 16.77 -4.95 -7.27
N THR A 139 15.92 -4.04 -7.72
CA THR A 139 14.89 -3.40 -6.88
C THR A 139 13.49 -3.77 -7.36
N CYS A 140 12.54 -3.83 -6.43
CA CYS A 140 11.14 -4.13 -6.71
C CYS A 140 10.24 -3.01 -6.19
N VAL A 141 9.28 -2.60 -7.03
CA VAL A 141 8.21 -1.67 -6.67
C VAL A 141 6.87 -2.38 -6.79
N MET A 142 6.07 -2.29 -5.74
CA MET A 142 4.77 -2.95 -5.69
C MET A 142 3.77 -2.20 -6.57
N LEU A 143 3.28 -2.83 -7.63
CA LEU A 143 2.32 -2.22 -8.56
C LEU A 143 0.89 -2.31 -8.04
N GLY A 144 0.54 -3.43 -7.41
CA GLY A 144 -0.80 -3.62 -6.88
C GLY A 144 -1.01 -5.00 -6.31
N ALA A 145 -2.16 -5.19 -5.68
CA ALA A 145 -2.57 -6.48 -5.15
C ALA A 145 -4.04 -6.70 -5.48
N VAL A 146 -4.36 -7.88 -6.02
CA VAL A 146 -5.71 -8.26 -6.44
C VAL A 146 -6.16 -9.42 -5.56
N GLN A 147 -7.38 -9.34 -5.03
CA GLN A 147 -7.99 -10.40 -4.22
C GLN A 147 -9.02 -11.17 -5.04
#